data_AF-A0A7J7L2C1-F1
#
_entry.id   AF-A0A7J7L2C1-F1
#
_cell.length_a   1.000
_cell.length_b   1.000
_cell.length_c   1.000
_cell.angle_alpha   90.00
_cell.angle_beta   90.00
_cell.angle_gamma   90.00
#
_symmetry.space_group_name_H-M   'P 1'
#
loop_
_entity.id
_entity.type
_entity.pdbx_description
1 polymer ?
#
loop_
_entity_poly.entity_id
_entity_poly.type
_entity_poly.pdbx_seq_one_letter_code
_entity_poly.pdbx_strand_id
1 'polypeptide(L)'
;MSYTYREKAYKNQARLTSWVMDNYESIKFMVDSLTYRVRTTHHHFQMTSYGRTDSVNIEDGTCSCRWWQTMGIPCEHGVRVLGLANIDPITRISEYFTNDRCKAAYEPIWIPIRGIE
;
A
#
# COMPACT_ATOMS: atom_id res chain seq x y z
N MET A 1 6.60 -7.60 -22.65
CA MET A 1 6.17 -7.55 -21.23
C MET A 1 5.07 -6.52 -20.95
N SER A 2 4.97 -5.38 -21.65
CA SER A 2 3.88 -4.40 -21.43
C SER A 2 2.48 -4.96 -21.68
N TYR A 3 2.35 -5.86 -22.67
CA TYR A 3 1.07 -6.47 -23.06
C TYR A 3 0.40 -7.26 -21.92
N THR A 4 1.17 -8.01 -21.13
CA THR A 4 0.61 -8.83 -20.04
C THR A 4 0.12 -7.98 -18.86
N TYR A 5 0.79 -6.87 -18.55
CA TYR A 5 0.32 -5.93 -17.52
C TYR A 5 -0.92 -5.16 -17.96
N ARG A 6 -0.97 -4.76 -19.25
CA ARG A 6 -2.16 -4.16 -19.86
C ARG A 6 -3.35 -5.12 -19.73
N GLU A 7 -3.23 -6.36 -20.20
CA GLU A 7 -4.30 -7.35 -20.11
C GLU A 7 -4.75 -7.61 -18.67
N LYS A 8 -3.82 -7.73 -17.71
CA LYS A 8 -4.13 -7.89 -16.29
C LYS A 8 -4.92 -6.69 -15.74
N ALA A 9 -4.53 -5.46 -16.10
CA ALA A 9 -5.23 -4.25 -15.67
C ALA A 9 -6.67 -4.22 -16.20
N TYR A 10 -6.89 -4.56 -17.49
CA TYR A 10 -8.23 -4.58 -18.09
C TYR A 10 -9.11 -5.73 -17.58
N LYS A 11 -8.53 -6.88 -17.21
CA LYS A 11 -9.28 -8.01 -16.62
C LYS A 11 -9.69 -7.78 -15.17
N ASN A 12 -8.90 -7.02 -14.42
CA ASN A 12 -9.21 -6.73 -13.02
C ASN A 12 -10.32 -5.68 -12.90
N GLN A 13 -11.42 -6.04 -12.23
CA GLN A 13 -12.58 -5.17 -11.99
C GLN A 13 -12.53 -4.46 -10.62
N ALA A 14 -11.55 -4.79 -9.77
CA ALA A 14 -11.38 -4.15 -8.47
C ALA A 14 -10.79 -2.74 -8.59
N ARG A 15 -11.05 -1.91 -7.58
CA ARG A 15 -10.49 -0.55 -7.46
C ARG A 15 -8.97 -0.53 -7.47
N LEU A 16 -8.35 -1.46 -6.75
CA LEU A 16 -6.90 -1.60 -6.64
C LEU A 16 -6.37 -2.66 -7.60
N THR A 17 -5.09 -2.54 -7.98
CA THR A 17 -4.38 -3.56 -8.74
C THR A 17 -4.32 -4.88 -7.97
N SER A 18 -4.31 -6.01 -8.70
CA SER A 18 -4.24 -7.35 -8.09
C SER A 18 -2.99 -7.52 -7.21
N TRP A 19 -1.87 -6.91 -7.61
CA TRP A 19 -0.63 -6.92 -6.83
C TRP A 19 -0.84 -6.37 -5.42
N VAL A 20 -1.58 -5.26 -5.27
CA VAL A 20 -1.87 -4.71 -3.94
C VAL A 20 -2.78 -5.63 -3.14
N MET A 21 -3.80 -6.20 -3.76
CA MET A 21 -4.70 -7.12 -3.06
C MET A 21 -3.93 -8.33 -2.49
N ASP A 22 -3.03 -8.92 -3.28
CA ASP A 22 -2.20 -10.06 -2.86
C ASP A 22 -1.23 -9.69 -1.72
N ASN A 23 -0.59 -8.52 -1.80
CA ASN A 23 0.33 -8.05 -0.76
C ASN A 23 -0.40 -7.59 0.52
N TYR A 24 -1.61 -7.04 0.38
CA TYR A 24 -2.40 -6.54 1.50
C TYR A 24 -2.90 -7.67 2.40
N GLU A 25 -3.32 -8.80 1.83
CA GLU A 25 -3.71 -9.98 2.62
C GLU A 25 -2.53 -10.52 3.46
N SER A 26 -1.32 -10.47 2.92
CA SER A 26 -0.11 -10.86 3.66
C SER A 26 0.16 -9.92 4.85
N ILE A 27 -0.03 -8.62 4.66
CA ILE A 27 0.09 -7.63 5.74
C ILE A 27 -0.98 -7.85 6.80
N LYS A 28 -2.23 -8.12 6.41
CA LYS A 28 -3.33 -8.41 7.33
C LYS A 28 -3.05 -9.63 8.19
N PHE A 29 -2.54 -10.72 7.59
CA PHE A 29 -2.11 -11.90 8.33
C PHE A 29 -1.02 -11.61 9.37
N MET A 30 -0.03 -10.77 9.03
CA MET A 30 0.99 -10.35 10.00
C MET A 30 0.38 -9.57 11.16
N VAL A 31 -0.56 -8.65 10.88
CA VAL A 31 -1.22 -7.87 11.94
C VAL A 31 -1.96 -8.75 12.94
N ASP A 32 -2.64 -9.80 12.47
CA ASP A 32 -3.42 -10.70 13.31
C ASP A 32 -2.56 -11.62 14.19
N SER A 33 -1.32 -11.90 13.78
CA SER A 33 -0.38 -12.76 14.52
C SER A 33 0.49 -12.02 15.54
N LEU A 34 0.47 -10.68 15.53
CA LEU A 34 1.38 -9.85 16.33
C LEU A 34 0.72 -9.25 17.57
N THR A 35 1.46 -9.28 18.67
CA THR A 35 1.11 -8.53 19.89
C THR A 35 1.77 -7.16 19.85
N TYR A 36 1.00 -6.13 20.17
CA TYR A 36 1.45 -4.75 20.12
C TYR A 36 1.14 -4.03 21.44
N ARG A 37 2.03 -3.13 21.85
CA ARG A 37 1.71 -2.09 22.84
C ARG A 37 1.48 -0.78 22.12
N VAL A 38 0.37 -0.11 22.45
CA VAL A 38 -0.05 1.12 21.78
C VAL A 38 -0.02 2.28 22.75
N ARG A 39 0.59 3.39 22.35
CA ARG A 39 0.38 4.71 22.96
C ARG A 39 -0.18 5.64 21.88
N THR A 40 -1.14 6.47 22.25
CA THR A 40 -1.82 7.35 21.30
C THR A 40 -1.81 8.80 21.79
N THR A 41 -1.60 9.71 20.85
CA THR A 41 -1.75 11.16 21.01
C THR A 41 -2.40 11.68 19.72
N HIS A 42 -3.70 12.02 19.76
CA HIS A 42 -4.47 12.43 18.57
C HIS A 42 -4.25 11.50 17.35
N HIS A 43 -3.51 11.98 16.35
CA HIS A 43 -3.21 11.28 15.08
C HIS A 43 -1.88 10.51 15.08
N HIS A 44 -1.14 10.55 16.19
CA HIS A 44 0.14 9.87 16.36
C HIS A 44 0.00 8.66 17.27
N PHE A 45 0.57 7.55 16.83
CA PHE A 45 0.54 6.28 17.54
C PHE A 45 1.95 5.74 17.67
N GLN A 46 2.30 5.20 18.83
CA GLN A 46 3.53 4.44 19.02
C GLN A 46 3.17 2.98 19.20
N MET A 47 3.78 2.14 18.37
CA MET A 47 3.56 0.71 18.29
C MET A 47 4.86 0.00 18.65
N THR A 48 4.86 -0.78 19.73
CA THR A 48 6.00 -1.65 20.05
C THR A 48 5.70 -3.07 19.64
N SER A 49 6.54 -3.65 18.76
CA SER A 49 6.53 -5.06 18.35
C SER A 49 7.96 -5.58 18.23
N TYR A 50 8.19 -6.84 18.61
CA TYR A 50 9.53 -7.46 18.57
C TYR A 50 10.66 -6.64 19.22
N GLY A 51 10.35 -5.89 20.28
CA GLY A 51 11.32 -5.02 20.96
C GLY A 51 11.66 -3.71 20.23
N ARG A 52 11.08 -3.48 19.05
CA ARG A 52 11.19 -2.24 18.28
C ARG A 52 9.95 -1.39 18.49
N THR A 53 10.13 -0.08 18.63
CA THR A 53 9.01 0.87 18.70
C THR A 53 8.99 1.74 17.45
N ASP A 54 7.87 1.72 16.74
CA ASP A 54 7.64 2.54 15.56
C ASP A 54 6.50 3.53 15.80
N SER A 55 6.66 4.75 15.29
CA SER A 55 5.65 5.80 15.33
C SER A 55 4.88 5.85 14.01
N VAL A 56 3.56 5.86 14.08
CA VAL A 56 2.63 5.99 12.95
C VAL A 56 1.92 7.33 13.04
N ASN A 57 1.91 8.11 11.95
CA ASN A 57 1.03 9.26 11.79
C ASN A 57 -0.07 8.90 10.77
N ILE A 58 -1.32 8.88 11.22
CA ILE A 58 -2.45 8.56 10.34
C ILE A 58 -2.84 9.71 9.42
N GLU A 59 -2.56 10.98 9.75
CA GLU A 59 -2.89 12.10 8.86
C GLU A 59 -1.97 12.11 7.66
N ASP A 60 -0.66 12.07 7.91
CA ASP A 60 0.35 12.08 6.84
C ASP A 60 0.45 10.73 6.11
N GLY A 61 -0.12 9.66 6.67
CA GLY A 61 0.04 8.31 6.16
C GLY A 61 1.49 7.83 6.23
N THR A 62 2.13 8.00 7.39
CA THR A 62 3.56 7.69 7.56
C THR A 62 3.80 6.75 8.73
N CYS A 63 4.91 6.00 8.66
CA CYS A 63 5.41 5.19 9.77
C CYS A 63 6.94 5.32 9.88
N SER A 64 7.51 5.29 11.07
CA SER A 64 8.98 5.33 11.25
C SER A 64 9.69 4.12 10.62
N CYS A 65 8.97 3.02 10.33
CA CYS A 65 9.53 1.92 9.54
C CYS A 65 9.73 2.26 8.05
N ARG A 66 9.25 3.43 7.60
CA ARG A 66 9.35 4.00 6.24
C ARG A 66 8.62 3.24 5.15
N TRP A 67 8.09 2.05 5.43
CA TRP A 67 7.39 1.24 4.44
C TRP A 67 6.21 1.97 3.81
N TRP A 68 5.38 2.64 4.60
CA TRP A 68 4.21 3.35 4.06
C TRP A 68 4.62 4.47 3.09
N GLN A 69 5.63 5.27 3.46
CA GLN A 69 6.13 6.35 2.64
C GLN A 69 6.77 5.85 1.34
N THR A 70 7.54 4.77 1.41
CA THR A 70 8.25 4.21 0.26
C THR A 70 7.33 3.45 -0.68
N MET A 71 6.45 2.61 -0.11
CA MET A 71 5.63 1.69 -0.88
C MET A 71 4.25 2.26 -1.21
N GLY A 72 3.82 3.36 -0.57
CA GLY A 72 2.48 3.91 -0.72
C GLY A 72 1.36 3.01 -0.19
N ILE A 73 1.69 1.99 0.60
CA ILE A 73 0.77 1.01 1.19
C ILE A 73 1.02 0.98 2.70
N PRO A 74 -0.01 1.04 3.55
CA PRO A 74 0.17 0.92 4.99
C PRO A 74 0.94 -0.36 5.36
N CYS A 75 1.98 -0.23 6.19
CA CYS A 75 2.67 -1.38 6.77
C CYS A 75 1.80 -2.06 7.84
N GLU A 76 2.28 -3.17 8.41
CA GLU A 76 1.63 -3.86 9.52
C GLU A 76 1.32 -2.91 10.70
N HIS A 77 2.23 -1.98 11.00
CA HIS A 77 1.99 -0.94 12.02
C HIS A 77 0.86 0.01 11.61
N GLY A 78 0.87 0.47 10.36
CA GLY A 78 -0.14 1.36 9.81
C GLY A 78 -1.52 0.71 9.77
N VAL A 79 -1.62 -0.52 9.27
CA VAL A 79 -2.86 -1.31 9.22
C VAL A 79 -3.43 -1.50 10.63
N ARG A 80 -2.61 -1.84 11.62
CA ARG A 80 -3.07 -2.00 12.99
C ARG A 80 -3.63 -0.70 13.56
N VAL A 81 -2.92 0.42 13.37
CA VAL A 81 -3.35 1.74 13.86
C VAL A 81 -4.64 2.20 13.16
N LEU A 82 -4.74 2.00 11.85
CA LEU A 82 -5.96 2.31 11.09
C LEU A 82 -7.16 1.50 11.57
N GLY A 83 -6.96 0.20 11.86
CA GLY A 83 -7.99 -0.65 12.47
C GLY A 83 -8.45 -0.14 13.84
N LEU A 84 -7.53 0.30 14.70
CA LEU A 84 -7.86 0.91 16.00
C LEU A 84 -8.62 2.24 15.85
N ALA A 85 -8.34 2.99 14.80
CA ALA A 85 -9.03 4.23 14.45
C ALA A 85 -10.34 4.00 13.67
N ASN A 86 -10.73 2.74 13.43
CA ASN A 86 -11.87 2.35 12.60
C ASN A 86 -11.83 2.97 11.17
N ILE A 87 -10.62 3.08 10.60
CA ILE A 87 -10.38 3.55 9.25
C ILE A 87 -10.03 2.34 8.39
N ASP A 88 -10.73 2.16 7.26
CA ASP A 88 -10.40 1.12 6.29
C ASP A 88 -9.02 1.40 5.66
N PRO A 89 -8.01 0.53 5.86
CA PRO A 89 -6.67 0.77 5.34
C PRO A 89 -6.61 0.83 3.81
N ILE A 90 -7.56 0.21 3.12
CA ILE A 90 -7.67 0.27 1.65
C ILE A 90 -7.82 1.73 1.20
N THR A 91 -8.51 2.57 1.97
CA THR A 91 -8.70 4.01 1.66
C THR A 91 -7.41 4.83 1.75
N ARG A 92 -6.38 4.29 2.39
CA ARG A 92 -5.09 4.94 2.61
C ARG A 92 -3.97 4.46 1.68
N ILE A 93 -4.30 3.57 0.76
CA ILE A 93 -3.38 3.12 -0.28
C ILE A 93 -3.28 4.18 -1.37
N SER A 94 -2.06 4.45 -1.82
CA SER A 94 -1.75 5.45 -2.83
C SER A 94 -2.54 5.25 -4.12
N GLU A 95 -2.97 6.35 -4.75
CA GLU A 95 -3.72 6.34 -6.00
C GLU A 95 -2.96 5.68 -7.15
N TYR A 96 -1.61 5.65 -7.10
CA TYR A 96 -0.77 5.01 -8.11
C TYR A 96 -1.04 3.51 -8.25
N PHE A 97 -1.62 2.88 -7.22
CA PHE A 97 -2.00 1.46 -7.25
C PHE A 97 -3.46 1.21 -7.65
N THR A 98 -4.18 2.25 -8.06
CA THR A 98 -5.53 2.06 -8.60
C THR A 98 -5.47 1.41 -9.98
N ASN A 99 -6.50 0.63 -10.29
CA ASN A 99 -6.63 0.00 -11.60
C ASN A 99 -6.69 1.06 -12.71
N ASP A 100 -7.39 2.17 -12.47
CA ASP A 100 -7.52 3.27 -13.43
C ASP A 100 -6.18 3.92 -13.76
N ARG A 101 -5.33 4.19 -12.75
CA ARG A 101 -3.97 4.69 -13.01
C ARG A 101 -3.10 3.69 -13.76
N CYS A 102 -3.25 2.39 -13.45
CA CYS A 102 -2.55 1.34 -14.18
C CYS A 102 -2.98 1.29 -15.65
N LYS A 103 -4.30 1.35 -15.93
CA LYS A 103 -4.84 1.42 -17.30
C LYS A 103 -4.32 2.65 -18.03
N ALA A 104 -4.38 3.83 -17.42
CA ALA A 104 -3.89 5.07 -18.01
C ALA A 104 -2.39 5.01 -18.35
N ALA A 105 -1.58 4.37 -17.51
CA ALA A 105 -0.15 4.21 -17.78
C ALA A 105 0.15 3.31 -18.99
N TYR A 106 -0.69 2.30 -19.25
CA TYR A 106 -0.52 1.32 -20.34
C TYR A 106 -1.45 1.54 -21.54
N GLU A 107 -2.27 2.58 -21.52
CA GLU A 107 -3.14 2.97 -22.64
C GLU A 107 -2.34 3.32 -23.90
N PRO A 108 -1.26 4.15 -23.83
CA PRO A 108 -0.48 4.50 -25.01
C PRO A 108 0.20 3.28 -25.65
N ILE A 109 0.25 3.27 -26.98
CA ILE A 109 1.03 2.28 -27.72
C ILE A 109 2.50 2.71 -27.66
N TRP A 110 3.30 1.95 -26.93
CA TRP A 110 4.76 2.13 -26.93
C TRP A 110 5.36 1.58 -28.22
N ILE A 111 5.86 2.47 -29.06
CA ILE A 111 6.61 2.11 -30.27
C ILE A 111 8.10 2.20 -29.92
N PRO A 112 8.86 1.08 -30.00
CA PRO A 112 10.31 1.12 -29.82
C PRO A 112 10.92 2.10 -30.83
N ILE A 113 11.71 3.05 -30.34
CA ILE A 113 12.51 3.91 -31.22
C ILE A 113 13.60 3.00 -31.79
N ARG A 114 13.67 2.86 -33.12
CA ARG A 114 14.85 2.21 -33.73
C ARG A 114 16.05 3.03 -33.33
N GLY A 115 17.11 2.37 -32.85
CA GLY A 115 18.36 3.05 -32.52
C GLY A 115 18.76 3.96 -33.67
N ILE A 116 19.04 5.22 -33.35
CA ILE A 116 19.63 6.14 -34.31
C ILE A 116 21.08 5.66 -34.47
N GLU A 117 21.39 5.08 -35.62
CA GLU A 117 22.78 4.78 -36.02
C GLU A 117 23.55 6.05 -36.32
#